data_AF-A0A954ZTF3-F1
#
_entry.id   AF-A0A954ZTF3-F1
#
_cell.length_a   1.000
_cell.length_b   1.000
_cell.length_c   1.000
_cell.angle_alpha   90.00
_cell.angle_beta   90.00
_cell.angle_gamma   90.00
#
_symmetry.space_group_name_H-M   'P 1'
#
loop_
_entity.id
_entity.type
_entity.pdbx_description
1 polymer ?
#
loop_
_entity_poly.entity_id
_entity_poly.type
_entity_poly.pdbx_seq_one_letter_code
_entity_poly.pdbx_strand_id
1 'polypeptide(L)'
;MSRDLIALVLAVITVACVGSARAQYAPDGNAHPETKLVDEVEGDVTGIFGTPPARSAMSPGEKHAFAQQIDAGVLESLAVFHNGRVKTIGTLAEETVFSLTGKRRYDEPGKPGDNGAPEKLKYSPVFTLFDLVIDPAYYVDKPLLAADFLPARRAFVEMAFPEDAKARERWTKLGRLSPVMAVQLGGQVYTANESNIAFRESIGRIDRRLGLYQNSINNFQMVAPGSVDDKWHHLGEWGSETEIGQATRALGSAWRSGDAAATNEAIAKLAALLPTVNAELYPTGRLSIETTYNKLHAFEWGLWLYGLALVTLMLAFGTGRKWLIMLGIATLTLAITMHGVGFVLRCIVADRFAIQNQFESMTGLSLFAAIVGGSLMLIRRQWLFGAATAGVGFLVLITATQTGVPGRDIQSEAAILNTSVLLKYHVTTVLASYGLIALGFIVSLFYLGTHYLAKARGKQGEALLAADALGIADGEPAGVQRTLADLHKAQLSVLQLAFWTLGVGTLLGAWWADHSWGRWWAFDPKETWALVTWIVYLIVIHVRFAGLKNPGLVTAWLSVIGFFIMLWTYFGVNLLLPGLHAYA
;
A
#
# COMPACT_ATOMS: atom_id res chain seq x y z
N MET A 1 -19.26 8.12 27.15
CA MET A 1 -18.53 8.47 25.91
C MET A 1 -18.38 9.98 25.90
N SER A 2 -17.18 10.54 25.84
CA SER A 2 -16.99 12.00 25.94
C SER A 2 -17.62 12.71 24.74
N ARG A 3 -18.13 13.92 24.95
CA ARG A 3 -18.70 14.76 23.88
C ARG A 3 -17.72 14.96 22.73
N ASP A 4 -16.42 14.98 23.02
CA ASP A 4 -15.37 15.13 22.02
C ASP A 4 -15.19 13.90 21.14
N LEU A 5 -15.39 12.68 21.68
CA LEU A 5 -15.34 11.44 20.89
C LEU A 5 -16.58 11.31 20.00
N ILE A 6 -17.74 11.75 20.49
CA ILE A 6 -18.98 11.84 19.69
C ILE A 6 -18.81 12.89 18.59
N ALA A 7 -18.21 14.04 18.90
CA ALA A 7 -17.93 15.09 17.92
C ALA A 7 -16.91 14.64 16.86
N LEU A 8 -15.88 13.86 17.23
CA LEU A 8 -14.92 13.29 16.28
C LEU A 8 -15.56 12.23 15.38
N VAL A 9 -16.36 11.33 15.95
CA VAL A 9 -17.09 10.29 15.18
C VAL A 9 -18.14 10.93 14.28
N LEU A 10 -18.87 11.94 14.77
CA LEU A 10 -19.79 12.72 13.95
C LEU A 10 -19.03 13.52 12.90
N ALA A 11 -17.88 14.11 13.19
CA ALA A 11 -17.07 14.81 12.18
C ALA A 11 -16.59 13.87 11.08
N VAL A 12 -16.16 12.64 11.42
CA VAL A 12 -15.80 11.61 10.43
C VAL A 12 -17.01 11.17 9.60
N ILE A 13 -18.18 11.00 10.21
CA ILE A 13 -19.44 10.68 9.50
C ILE A 13 -19.91 11.86 8.64
N THR A 14 -19.75 13.10 9.11
CA THR A 14 -20.17 14.32 8.39
C THR A 14 -19.19 14.62 7.25
N VAL A 15 -17.92 14.28 7.38
CA VAL A 15 -16.93 14.31 6.28
C VAL A 15 -17.23 13.24 5.24
N ALA A 16 -17.78 12.08 5.63
CA ALA A 16 -18.32 11.09 4.69
C ALA A 16 -19.60 11.56 3.95
N CYS A 17 -20.19 12.70 4.35
CA CYS A 17 -21.31 13.36 3.67
C CYS A 17 -20.87 14.57 2.81
N VAL A 18 -19.56 14.84 2.66
CA VAL A 18 -19.08 15.86 1.72
C VAL A 18 -19.23 15.29 0.30
N GLY A 19 -20.05 15.97 -0.51
CA GLY A 19 -20.51 15.52 -1.82
C GLY A 19 -19.40 14.89 -2.67
N SER A 20 -19.73 13.75 -3.26
CA SER A 20 -18.93 13.12 -4.30
C SER A 20 -18.81 14.10 -5.47
N ALA A 21 -17.64 14.71 -5.63
CA ALA A 21 -17.27 15.32 -6.89
C ALA A 21 -17.23 14.19 -7.92
N ARG A 22 -18.33 14.05 -8.66
CA ARG A 22 -18.49 13.14 -9.79
C ARG A 22 -17.62 13.69 -10.91
N ALA A 23 -16.42 13.17 -11.02
CA ALA A 23 -15.56 13.30 -12.20
C ALA A 23 -14.57 12.13 -12.23
N GLN A 24 -15.08 10.93 -11.94
CA GLN A 24 -14.35 9.67 -12.09
C GLN A 24 -15.02 8.87 -13.19
N TYR A 25 -14.28 8.63 -14.26
CA TYR A 25 -14.73 7.74 -15.32
C TYR A 25 -14.61 6.29 -14.86
N ALA A 26 -15.72 5.56 -14.89
CA ALA A 26 -15.63 4.12 -14.93
C ALA A 26 -15.06 3.72 -16.30
N PRO A 27 -14.06 2.84 -16.39
CA PRO A 27 -13.59 2.32 -17.67
C PRO A 27 -14.72 1.58 -18.40
N ASP A 28 -14.75 1.68 -19.73
CA ASP A 28 -15.78 1.03 -20.55
C ASP A 28 -15.67 -0.50 -20.50
N GLY A 29 -16.77 -1.17 -20.18
CA GLY A 29 -16.93 -2.63 -20.33
C GLY A 29 -16.10 -3.48 -19.35
N ASN A 30 -15.43 -4.52 -19.87
CA ASN A 30 -14.56 -5.44 -19.11
C ASN A 30 -13.07 -5.03 -19.15
N ALA A 31 -12.77 -3.82 -19.62
CA ALA A 31 -11.40 -3.34 -19.64
C ALA A 31 -10.89 -3.24 -18.19
N HIS A 32 -9.66 -3.69 -17.94
CA HIS A 32 -8.89 -3.09 -16.85
C HIS A 32 -8.95 -1.57 -17.07
N PRO A 33 -8.96 -0.69 -16.03
CA PRO A 33 -8.60 0.69 -16.28
C PRO A 33 -7.34 0.59 -17.09
N GLU A 34 -7.41 1.08 -18.32
CA GLU A 34 -6.21 1.17 -19.10
C GLU A 34 -5.23 1.81 -18.13
N THR A 35 -4.11 1.13 -17.88
CA THR A 35 -2.90 1.89 -17.66
C THR A 35 -2.79 2.63 -18.96
N LYS A 36 -3.47 3.78 -19.05
CA LYS A 36 -3.42 4.61 -20.23
C LYS A 36 -1.94 4.81 -20.38
N LEU A 37 -1.40 4.24 -21.45
CA LEU A 37 -0.08 4.65 -21.87
C LEU A 37 -0.19 6.17 -21.95
N VAL A 38 0.86 6.81 -21.47
CA VAL A 38 0.98 8.24 -21.17
C VAL A 38 0.80 9.10 -22.45
N ASP A 39 0.26 8.56 -23.54
CA ASP A 39 0.37 9.02 -24.92
C ASP A 39 -0.98 9.17 -25.65
N GLU A 40 -2.13 8.89 -25.02
CA GLU A 40 -3.44 9.25 -25.59
C GLU A 40 -3.86 10.68 -25.20
N VAL A 41 -3.26 11.66 -25.86
CA VAL A 41 -3.92 12.95 -26.12
C VAL A 41 -4.20 12.99 -27.62
N GLU A 42 -5.45 13.30 -28.01
CA GLU A 42 -5.75 13.73 -29.37
C GLU A 42 -5.11 15.11 -29.60
N GLY A 43 -3.82 15.12 -29.96
CA GLY A 43 -3.07 16.33 -30.26
C GLY A 43 -1.66 16.33 -29.68
N ASP A 44 -0.72 16.84 -30.45
CA ASP A 44 0.70 16.92 -30.12
C ASP A 44 0.94 18.04 -29.09
N VAL A 45 0.67 17.76 -27.80
CA VAL A 45 0.84 18.76 -26.73
C VAL A 45 2.31 18.93 -26.40
N THR A 46 3.00 19.75 -27.19
CA THR A 46 4.40 20.11 -26.94
C THR A 46 4.50 21.49 -26.29
N GLY A 47 5.36 21.63 -25.29
CA GLY A 47 5.79 22.94 -24.79
C GLY A 47 4.76 23.71 -23.96
N ILE A 48 4.02 23.05 -23.05
CA ILE A 48 3.08 23.73 -22.13
C ILE A 48 3.78 24.84 -21.32
N PHE A 49 5.01 24.56 -20.88
CA PHE A 49 5.87 25.50 -20.16
C PHE A 49 6.85 26.22 -21.11
N GLY A 50 6.60 26.22 -22.42
CA GLY A 50 7.55 26.64 -23.46
C GLY A 50 8.52 25.52 -23.87
N THR A 51 9.44 25.83 -24.80
CA THR A 51 10.41 24.86 -25.33
C THR A 51 11.43 24.46 -24.26
N PRO A 52 11.59 23.15 -23.98
CA PRO A 52 12.65 22.67 -23.10
C PRO A 52 14.04 23.08 -23.61
N PRO A 53 15.00 23.42 -22.73
CA PRO A 53 16.30 23.83 -23.16
C PRO A 53 17.12 22.61 -23.63
N ALA A 54 18.04 22.80 -24.57
CA ALA A 54 18.94 21.72 -25.00
C ALA A 54 19.95 21.31 -23.92
N ARG A 55 20.24 22.23 -22.98
CA ARG A 55 21.08 22.02 -21.79
C ARG A 55 20.51 22.83 -20.64
N SER A 56 20.52 22.28 -19.43
CA SER A 56 20.12 23.05 -18.25
C SER A 56 21.09 24.22 -18.01
N ALA A 57 20.54 25.38 -17.66
CA ALA A 57 21.32 26.58 -17.36
C ALA A 57 21.89 26.59 -15.92
N MET A 58 21.29 25.82 -15.01
CA MET A 58 21.66 25.80 -13.59
C MET A 58 22.63 24.64 -13.29
N SER A 59 23.69 24.94 -12.55
CA SER A 59 24.49 23.91 -11.90
C SER A 59 23.71 23.22 -10.78
N PRO A 60 24.13 22.03 -10.30
CA PRO A 60 23.41 21.35 -9.22
C PRO A 60 23.25 22.16 -7.93
N GLY A 61 24.25 22.98 -7.58
CA GLY A 61 24.16 23.86 -6.42
C GLY A 61 23.12 24.97 -6.60
N GLU A 62 23.11 25.62 -7.78
CA GLU A 62 22.12 26.65 -8.12
C GLU A 62 20.72 26.07 -8.19
N LYS A 63 20.55 24.89 -8.79
CA LYS A 63 19.28 24.17 -8.87
C LYS A 63 18.72 23.85 -7.49
N HIS A 64 19.58 23.36 -6.59
CA HIS A 64 19.19 23.07 -5.22
C HIS A 64 18.79 24.34 -4.46
N ALA A 65 19.56 25.43 -4.59
CA ALA A 65 19.24 26.71 -3.97
C ALA A 65 17.94 27.32 -4.50
N PHE A 66 17.68 27.20 -5.81
CA PHE A 66 16.42 27.56 -6.43
C PHE A 66 15.26 26.73 -5.86
N ALA A 67 15.42 25.41 -5.78
CA ALA A 67 14.40 24.51 -5.24
C ALA A 67 13.99 24.82 -3.79
N GLN A 68 14.92 25.32 -2.95
CA GLN A 68 14.59 25.71 -1.57
C GLN A 68 13.74 26.98 -1.47
N GLN A 69 13.72 27.80 -2.53
CA GLN A 69 12.96 29.06 -2.57
C GLN A 69 11.57 28.90 -3.20
N ILE A 70 11.26 27.75 -3.80
CA ILE A 70 9.98 27.51 -4.46
C ILE A 70 8.93 27.06 -3.45
N ASP A 71 7.76 27.71 -3.48
CA ASP A 71 6.59 27.32 -2.70
C ASP A 71 5.90 26.10 -3.32
N ALA A 72 6.54 24.95 -3.18
CA ALA A 72 6.03 23.68 -3.66
C ALA A 72 4.72 23.26 -2.96
N GLY A 73 4.40 23.84 -1.79
CA GLY A 73 3.19 23.51 -1.03
C GLY A 73 1.91 24.00 -1.72
N VAL A 74 1.98 25.15 -2.40
CA VAL A 74 0.86 25.66 -3.22
C VAL A 74 0.59 24.70 -4.38
N LEU A 75 1.63 24.30 -5.11
CA LEU A 75 1.51 23.31 -6.20
C LEU A 75 1.01 21.95 -5.70
N GLU A 76 1.46 21.48 -4.53
CA GLU A 76 1.07 20.20 -3.95
C GLU A 76 -0.46 20.04 -3.85
N SER A 77 -1.17 21.13 -3.54
CA SER A 77 -2.61 21.14 -3.29
C SER A 77 -3.49 21.13 -4.54
N LEU A 78 -2.93 21.38 -5.72
CA LEU A 78 -3.70 21.49 -6.96
C LEU A 78 -4.26 20.14 -7.42
N ALA A 79 -5.43 20.19 -8.06
CA ALA A 79 -6.06 19.04 -8.68
C ALA A 79 -5.32 18.59 -9.94
N VAL A 80 -5.23 17.27 -10.13
CA VAL A 80 -4.85 16.66 -11.39
C VAL A 80 -5.64 15.37 -11.59
N PHE A 81 -6.16 15.15 -12.80
CA PHE A 81 -6.75 13.89 -13.18
C PHE A 81 -5.67 12.96 -13.72
N HIS A 82 -5.50 11.80 -13.08
CA HIS A 82 -4.52 10.81 -13.51
C HIS A 82 -4.94 9.41 -13.06
N ASN A 83 -4.82 8.43 -13.95
CA ASN A 83 -5.25 7.03 -13.72
C ASN A 83 -6.71 6.92 -13.23
N GLY A 84 -7.63 7.54 -13.95
CA GLY A 84 -9.08 7.40 -13.72
C GLY A 84 -9.64 8.15 -12.51
N ARG A 85 -8.83 8.94 -11.79
CA ARG A 85 -9.30 9.76 -10.68
C ARG A 85 -8.64 11.12 -10.62
N VAL A 86 -9.35 12.07 -10.01
CA VAL A 86 -8.75 13.31 -9.53
C VAL A 86 -7.96 13.04 -8.25
N LYS A 87 -6.74 13.55 -8.19
CA LYS A 87 -5.82 13.48 -7.05
C LYS A 87 -5.09 14.81 -6.88
N THR A 88 -4.33 14.93 -5.80
CA THR A 88 -3.43 16.08 -5.63
C THR A 88 -2.19 15.93 -6.53
N ILE A 89 -1.66 17.05 -7.02
CA ILE A 89 -0.35 17.10 -7.69
C ILE A 89 0.75 16.53 -6.77
N GLY A 90 0.64 16.74 -5.45
CA GLY A 90 1.51 16.10 -4.47
C GLY A 90 1.53 14.58 -4.59
N THR A 91 0.36 13.95 -4.65
CA THR A 91 0.23 12.51 -4.83
C THR A 91 0.83 12.05 -6.17
N LEU A 92 0.49 12.72 -7.28
CA LEU A 92 1.03 12.38 -8.61
C LEU A 92 2.56 12.46 -8.64
N ALA A 93 3.11 13.49 -8.00
CA ALA A 93 4.55 13.70 -7.94
C ALA A 93 5.26 12.63 -7.11
N GLU A 94 4.72 12.23 -5.95
CA GLU A 94 5.27 11.11 -5.18
C GLU A 94 5.23 9.80 -5.96
N GLU A 95 4.11 9.47 -6.61
CA GLU A 95 3.95 8.27 -7.43
C GLU A 95 4.95 8.25 -8.59
N THR A 96 5.12 9.38 -9.28
CA THR A 96 6.00 9.51 -10.44
C THR A 96 7.47 9.44 -10.03
N VAL A 97 7.88 10.18 -9.01
CA VAL A 97 9.27 10.18 -8.51
C VAL A 97 9.64 8.83 -7.91
N PHE A 98 8.72 8.15 -7.22
CA PHE A 98 8.94 6.79 -6.73
C PHE A 98 9.10 5.79 -7.88
N SER A 99 8.22 5.86 -8.88
CA SER A 99 8.27 4.99 -10.06
C SER A 99 9.58 5.15 -10.84
N LEU A 100 10.03 6.40 -11.04
CA LEU A 100 11.28 6.73 -11.70
C LEU A 100 12.50 6.30 -10.89
N THR A 101 12.57 6.71 -9.62
CA THR A 101 13.83 6.73 -8.86
C THR A 101 13.97 5.64 -7.80
N GLY A 102 12.90 4.87 -7.56
CA GLY A 102 12.78 3.90 -6.46
C GLY A 102 12.69 4.54 -5.08
N LYS A 103 12.61 5.87 -4.99
CA LYS A 103 12.48 6.63 -3.74
C LYS A 103 11.39 7.67 -3.86
N ARG A 104 10.71 7.97 -2.75
CA ARG A 104 9.66 9.01 -2.71
C ARG A 104 10.18 10.43 -3.00
N ARG A 105 11.49 10.66 -2.80
CA ARG A 105 12.15 11.93 -3.07
C ARG A 105 13.37 11.71 -3.94
N TYR A 106 13.66 12.68 -4.79
CA TYR A 106 14.88 12.67 -5.57
C TYR A 106 16.02 13.24 -4.73
N ASP A 107 17.07 12.43 -4.58
CA ASP A 107 18.35 12.84 -4.01
C ASP A 107 19.35 12.83 -5.16
N GLU A 108 19.90 13.99 -5.49
CA GLU A 108 21.01 14.10 -6.43
C GLU A 108 22.34 14.01 -5.68
N PRO A 109 23.29 13.20 -6.15
CA PRO A 109 24.64 13.21 -5.60
C PRO A 109 25.37 14.51 -6.00
N GLY A 110 25.62 15.37 -5.02
CA GLY A 110 26.44 16.57 -5.11
C GLY A 110 27.95 16.28 -5.09
N LYS A 111 28.75 17.30 -4.75
CA LYS A 111 30.21 17.16 -4.65
C LYS A 111 30.58 16.15 -3.56
N PRO A 112 31.71 15.41 -3.70
CA PRO A 112 32.24 14.60 -2.61
C PRO A 112 32.49 15.49 -1.38
N GLY A 113 31.89 15.16 -0.24
CA GLY A 113 32.19 15.83 1.03
C GLY A 113 33.53 15.38 1.61
N ASP A 114 33.98 16.02 2.69
CA ASP A 114 35.28 15.78 3.34
C ASP A 114 35.51 14.30 3.73
N ASN A 115 34.44 13.56 3.97
CA ASN A 115 34.46 12.14 4.34
C ASN A 115 34.43 11.19 3.13
N GLY A 116 34.54 11.71 1.90
CA GLY A 116 34.47 10.97 0.64
C GLY A 116 33.07 10.54 0.20
N ALA A 117 32.04 10.72 1.04
CA ALA A 117 30.64 10.50 0.67
C ALA A 117 30.07 11.72 -0.08
N PRO A 118 29.35 11.55 -1.21
CA PRO A 118 28.74 12.67 -1.92
C PRO A 118 27.67 13.32 -1.06
N GLU A 119 27.66 14.66 -1.05
CA GLU A 119 26.53 15.43 -0.54
C GLU A 119 25.24 14.98 -1.23
N LYS A 120 24.11 14.97 -0.53
CA LYS A 120 22.81 14.62 -1.10
C LYS A 120 21.96 15.87 -1.21
N LEU A 121 21.86 16.41 -2.41
CA LEU A 121 20.97 17.53 -2.72
C LEU A 121 19.56 16.97 -2.83
N LYS A 122 18.68 17.35 -1.89
CA LYS A 122 17.34 16.80 -1.77
C LYS A 122 16.32 17.70 -2.45
N TYR A 123 15.44 17.10 -3.23
CA TYR A 123 14.34 17.79 -3.89
C TYR A 123 12.99 17.26 -3.40
N SER A 124 11.99 18.13 -3.30
CA SER A 124 10.63 17.70 -3.02
C SER A 124 10.06 16.94 -4.23
N PRO A 125 9.10 16.03 -4.03
CA PRO A 125 8.51 15.28 -5.13
C PRO A 125 7.89 16.21 -6.18
N VAL A 126 7.13 17.22 -5.72
CA VAL A 126 6.45 18.21 -6.57
C VAL A 126 7.46 19.03 -7.38
N PHE A 127 8.54 19.52 -6.73
CA PHE A 127 9.60 20.22 -7.46
C PHE A 127 10.19 19.32 -8.54
N THR A 128 10.52 18.07 -8.19
CA THR A 128 11.12 17.11 -9.12
C THR A 128 10.20 16.85 -10.32
N LEU A 129 8.89 16.64 -10.11
CA LEU A 129 7.93 16.41 -11.19
C LEU A 129 7.89 17.59 -12.17
N PHE A 130 7.72 18.82 -11.66
CA PHE A 130 7.67 20.01 -12.50
C PHE A 130 9.01 20.23 -13.21
N ASP A 131 10.12 20.02 -12.51
CA ASP A 131 11.45 20.21 -13.06
C ASP A 131 11.80 19.20 -14.16
N LEU A 132 11.36 17.95 -14.02
CA LEU A 132 11.48 16.93 -15.07
C LEU A 132 10.77 17.35 -16.37
N VAL A 133 9.67 18.09 -16.26
CA VAL A 133 8.89 18.54 -17.43
C VAL A 133 9.38 19.88 -17.97
N ILE A 134 9.80 20.80 -17.11
CA ILE A 134 10.22 22.16 -17.48
C ILE A 134 11.68 22.20 -17.97
N ASP A 135 12.56 21.42 -17.33
CA ASP A 135 14.00 21.33 -17.59
C ASP A 135 14.49 19.86 -17.60
N PRO A 136 13.95 19.00 -18.49
CA PRO A 136 14.36 17.60 -18.60
C PRO A 136 15.87 17.44 -18.85
N ALA A 137 16.47 18.40 -19.56
CA ALA A 137 17.90 18.40 -19.88
C ALA A 137 18.80 18.31 -18.65
N TYR A 138 18.32 18.76 -17.48
CA TYR A 138 19.04 18.64 -16.21
C TYR A 138 19.30 17.17 -15.81
N TYR A 139 18.41 16.25 -16.17
CA TYR A 139 18.41 14.87 -15.67
C TYR A 139 19.05 13.88 -16.64
N VAL A 140 19.33 14.28 -17.88
CA VAL A 140 19.76 13.40 -18.98
C VAL A 140 20.96 12.51 -18.60
N ASP A 141 21.92 13.06 -17.85
CA ASP A 141 23.14 12.40 -17.40
C ASP A 141 23.14 12.04 -15.90
N LYS A 142 22.02 12.27 -15.19
CA LYS A 142 21.90 12.09 -13.74
C LYS A 142 21.38 10.70 -13.37
N PRO A 143 21.70 10.18 -12.17
CA PRO A 143 21.16 8.92 -11.67
C PRO A 143 19.67 9.06 -11.32
N LEU A 144 18.81 8.93 -12.34
CA LEU A 144 17.36 9.08 -12.23
C LEU A 144 16.64 7.74 -12.20
N LEU A 145 16.93 6.86 -13.15
CA LEU A 145 16.17 5.63 -13.39
C LEU A 145 16.62 4.53 -12.41
N ALA A 146 15.75 4.06 -11.52
CA ALA A 146 16.07 2.93 -10.66
C ALA A 146 16.43 1.69 -11.49
N ALA A 147 17.40 0.92 -11.01
CA ALA A 147 17.86 -0.32 -11.63
C ALA A 147 18.10 -1.35 -10.52
N ASP A 148 17.01 -1.93 -10.03
CA ASP A 148 16.99 -2.76 -8.82
C ASP A 148 17.70 -4.11 -9.01
N PHE A 149 17.67 -4.66 -10.23
CA PHE A 149 18.35 -5.89 -10.57
C PHE A 149 19.84 -5.63 -10.83
N LEU A 150 20.68 -6.01 -9.86
CA LEU A 150 22.11 -5.74 -9.86
C LEU A 150 22.85 -6.23 -11.12
N PRO A 151 22.60 -7.44 -11.68
CA PRO A 151 23.28 -7.89 -12.89
C PRO A 151 23.01 -6.99 -14.11
N ALA A 152 21.74 -6.59 -14.34
CA ALA A 152 21.44 -5.65 -15.42
C ALA A 152 22.11 -4.30 -15.17
N ARG A 153 22.04 -3.77 -13.94
CA ARG A 153 22.72 -2.52 -13.59
C ARG A 153 24.22 -2.57 -13.88
N ARG A 154 24.89 -3.66 -13.55
CA ARG A 154 26.32 -3.85 -13.84
C ARG A 154 26.59 -3.87 -15.35
N ALA A 155 25.77 -4.56 -16.14
CA ALA A 155 25.93 -4.59 -17.59
C ALA A 155 25.89 -3.19 -18.23
N PHE A 156 24.92 -2.35 -17.84
CA PHE A 156 24.87 -0.95 -18.27
C PHE A 156 26.11 -0.16 -17.86
N VAL A 157 26.50 -0.30 -16.59
CA VAL A 157 27.59 0.48 -16.01
C VAL A 157 28.96 0.06 -16.58
N GLU A 158 29.16 -1.22 -16.87
CA GLU A 158 30.37 -1.74 -17.51
C GLU A 158 30.50 -1.26 -18.95
N MET A 159 29.40 -1.25 -19.72
CA MET A 159 29.39 -0.73 -21.08
C MET A 159 29.55 0.80 -21.12
N ALA A 160 28.97 1.52 -20.16
CA ALA A 160 29.07 2.99 -20.10
C ALA A 160 30.46 3.48 -19.67
N PHE A 161 31.16 2.72 -18.83
CA PHE A 161 32.44 3.12 -18.23
C PHE A 161 33.48 2.00 -18.34
N PRO A 162 33.92 1.63 -19.57
CA PRO A 162 34.82 0.50 -19.78
C PRO A 162 36.18 0.69 -19.08
N GLU A 163 36.71 1.92 -19.06
CA GLU A 163 38.03 2.23 -18.50
C GLU A 163 37.99 2.91 -17.12
N ASP A 164 36.81 3.37 -16.64
CA ASP A 164 36.69 4.10 -15.36
C ASP A 164 36.11 3.21 -14.25
N ALA A 165 37.00 2.52 -13.54
CA ALA A 165 36.62 1.67 -12.40
C ALA A 165 35.93 2.45 -11.25
N LYS A 166 36.32 3.71 -11.01
CA LYS A 166 35.73 4.53 -9.94
C LYS A 166 34.30 4.93 -10.30
N ALA A 167 34.04 5.31 -11.56
CA ALA A 167 32.69 5.55 -12.05
C ALA A 167 31.84 4.28 -11.95
N ARG A 168 32.38 3.12 -12.35
CA ARG A 168 31.64 1.84 -12.22
C ARG A 168 31.20 1.54 -10.80
N GLU A 169 32.11 1.68 -9.85
CA GLU A 169 31.80 1.48 -8.43
C GLU A 169 30.74 2.48 -7.94
N ARG A 170 30.91 3.77 -8.27
CA ARG A 170 29.98 4.83 -7.89
C ARG A 170 28.57 4.57 -8.42
N TRP A 171 28.41 4.34 -9.73
CA TRP A 171 27.11 4.11 -10.35
C TRP A 171 26.45 2.80 -9.87
N THR A 172 27.24 1.76 -9.62
CA THR A 172 26.75 0.52 -9.03
C THR A 172 26.18 0.71 -7.62
N LYS A 173 26.84 1.56 -6.80
CA LYS A 173 26.39 1.91 -5.43
C LYS A 173 25.15 2.82 -5.43
N LEU A 174 24.99 3.69 -6.43
CA LEU A 174 23.83 4.58 -6.54
C LEU A 174 22.51 3.84 -6.78
N GLY A 175 22.57 2.64 -7.37
CA GLY A 175 21.38 1.83 -7.62
C GLY A 175 20.49 2.33 -8.77
N ARG A 176 20.98 3.30 -9.55
CA ARG A 176 20.24 3.98 -10.61
C ARG A 176 21.11 4.14 -11.86
N LEU A 177 20.47 4.39 -13.00
CA LEU A 177 21.05 4.69 -14.30
C LEU A 177 20.59 6.07 -14.76
N SER A 178 21.33 6.67 -15.69
CA SER A 178 20.86 7.89 -16.35
C SER A 178 19.94 7.58 -17.53
N PRO A 179 19.03 8.49 -17.89
CA PRO A 179 18.25 8.40 -19.12
C PRO A 179 19.12 8.15 -20.36
N VAL A 180 20.25 8.85 -20.48
CA VAL A 180 21.16 8.68 -21.62
C VAL A 180 21.77 7.28 -21.68
N MET A 181 22.16 6.69 -20.54
CA MET A 181 22.65 5.31 -20.48
C MET A 181 21.58 4.32 -20.93
N ALA A 182 20.33 4.50 -20.47
CA ALA A 182 19.23 3.61 -20.84
C ALA A 182 18.94 3.68 -22.34
N VAL A 183 18.87 4.88 -22.92
CA VAL A 183 18.63 5.09 -24.36
C VAL A 183 19.76 4.50 -25.21
N GLN A 184 21.02 4.77 -24.87
CA GLN A 184 22.15 4.40 -25.71
C GLN A 184 22.52 2.91 -25.61
N LEU A 185 22.35 2.31 -24.44
CA LEU A 185 22.87 0.97 -24.15
C LEU A 185 21.77 -0.07 -23.95
N GLY A 186 20.51 0.33 -23.77
CA GLY A 186 19.40 -0.57 -23.43
C GLY A 186 19.23 -1.72 -24.42
N GLY A 187 19.25 -1.41 -25.73
CA GLY A 187 19.17 -2.42 -26.79
C GLY A 187 20.33 -3.43 -26.75
N GLN A 188 21.57 -2.97 -26.52
CA GLN A 188 22.74 -3.84 -26.47
C GLN A 188 22.70 -4.76 -25.24
N VAL A 189 22.34 -4.22 -24.07
CA VAL A 189 22.20 -4.98 -22.83
C VAL A 189 21.08 -6.01 -22.96
N TYR A 190 19.96 -5.66 -23.61
CA TYR A 190 18.86 -6.57 -23.88
C TYR A 190 19.29 -7.73 -24.77
N THR A 191 19.85 -7.46 -25.95
CA THR A 191 20.27 -8.49 -26.91
C THR A 191 21.31 -9.44 -26.31
N ALA A 192 22.26 -8.91 -25.52
CA ALA A 192 23.28 -9.74 -24.87
C ALA A 192 22.71 -10.72 -23.81
N ASN A 193 21.49 -10.48 -23.31
CA ASN A 193 20.90 -11.23 -22.19
C ASN A 193 19.47 -11.71 -22.45
N GLU A 194 19.03 -11.78 -23.71
CA GLU A 194 17.63 -12.02 -24.07
C GLU A 194 17.07 -13.36 -23.56
N SER A 195 17.92 -14.37 -23.41
CA SER A 195 17.53 -15.69 -22.91
C SER A 195 17.23 -15.69 -21.41
N ASN A 196 17.64 -14.66 -20.67
CA ASN A 196 17.44 -14.57 -19.23
C ASN A 196 16.18 -13.76 -18.90
N ILE A 197 15.17 -14.45 -18.33
CA ILE A 197 13.88 -13.85 -17.95
C ILE A 197 14.06 -12.66 -17.00
N ALA A 198 14.91 -12.76 -15.99
CA ALA A 198 15.13 -11.70 -15.01
C ALA A 198 15.77 -10.44 -15.64
N PHE A 199 16.63 -10.62 -16.65
CA PHE A 199 17.15 -9.50 -17.44
C PHE A 199 16.04 -8.84 -18.25
N ARG A 200 15.24 -9.61 -18.99
CA ARG A 200 14.13 -9.06 -19.79
C ARG A 200 13.16 -8.25 -18.93
N GLU A 201 12.76 -8.78 -17.78
CA GLU A 201 11.91 -8.06 -16.84
C GLU A 201 12.55 -6.78 -16.31
N SER A 202 13.86 -6.82 -16.01
CA SER A 202 14.59 -5.65 -15.54
C SER A 202 14.71 -4.56 -16.59
N ILE A 203 15.00 -4.93 -17.85
CA ILE A 203 15.08 -3.97 -18.96
C ILE A 203 13.70 -3.38 -19.21
N GLY A 204 12.64 -4.19 -19.27
CA GLY A 204 11.28 -3.70 -19.40
C GLY A 204 10.86 -2.73 -18.28
N ARG A 205 11.35 -2.92 -17.04
CA ARG A 205 11.15 -1.94 -15.95
C ARG A 205 11.91 -0.63 -16.21
N ILE A 206 13.14 -0.69 -16.70
CA ILE A 206 13.94 0.49 -17.04
C ILE A 206 13.29 1.26 -18.19
N ASP A 207 12.82 0.57 -19.23
CA ASP A 207 12.16 1.17 -20.39
C ASP A 207 10.86 1.87 -20.00
N ARG A 208 10.04 1.27 -19.12
CA ARG A 208 8.85 1.94 -18.57
C ARG A 208 9.22 3.21 -17.80
N ARG A 209 10.30 3.18 -17.02
CA ARG A 209 10.80 4.37 -16.30
C ARG A 209 11.31 5.44 -17.27
N LEU A 210 11.96 5.04 -18.36
CA LEU A 210 12.39 5.95 -19.41
C LEU A 210 11.18 6.59 -20.12
N GLY A 211 10.14 5.82 -20.42
CA GLY A 211 8.88 6.35 -20.96
C GLY A 211 8.21 7.35 -20.02
N LEU A 212 8.18 7.07 -18.71
CA LEU A 212 7.72 8.04 -17.71
C LEU A 212 8.54 9.33 -17.76
N TYR A 213 9.87 9.25 -17.84
CA TYR A 213 10.74 10.43 -17.95
C TYR A 213 10.44 11.25 -19.21
N GLN A 214 10.22 10.59 -20.35
CA GLN A 214 9.97 11.25 -21.63
C GLN A 214 8.57 11.87 -21.73
N ASN A 215 7.57 11.21 -21.14
CA ASN A 215 6.16 11.53 -21.40
C ASN A 215 5.44 12.14 -20.19
N SER A 216 6.13 12.40 -19.06
CA SER A 216 5.50 12.96 -17.84
C SER A 216 4.70 14.25 -18.07
N ILE A 217 5.02 15.01 -19.12
CA ILE A 217 4.28 16.21 -19.50
C ILE A 217 2.79 15.95 -19.74
N ASN A 218 2.43 14.77 -20.25
CA ASN A 218 1.06 14.41 -20.61
C ASN A 218 0.15 14.16 -19.40
N ASN A 219 0.74 14.06 -18.20
CA ASN A 219 -0.01 13.84 -16.96
C ASN A 219 -0.65 15.11 -16.39
N PHE A 220 -0.49 16.27 -17.04
CA PHE A 220 -0.93 17.58 -16.53
C PHE A 220 -2.39 17.91 -16.92
N GLN A 221 -3.30 16.94 -16.74
CA GLN A 221 -4.76 17.15 -16.85
C GLN A 221 -5.30 17.87 -15.61
N MET A 222 -5.08 19.19 -15.56
CA MET A 222 -5.29 20.01 -14.36
C MET A 222 -6.51 20.92 -14.44
N VAL A 223 -7.17 21.01 -15.59
CA VAL A 223 -8.31 21.90 -15.77
C VAL A 223 -9.61 21.11 -15.69
N ALA A 224 -10.48 21.55 -14.78
CA ALA A 224 -11.76 20.91 -14.55
C ALA A 224 -12.67 21.02 -15.78
N PRO A 225 -13.44 19.97 -16.10
CA PRO A 225 -14.35 19.96 -17.24
C PRO A 225 -15.54 20.92 -17.07
N GLY A 226 -16.30 21.14 -18.15
CA GLY A 226 -17.56 21.90 -18.10
C GLY A 226 -18.72 21.11 -17.46
N SER A 227 -18.74 19.80 -17.63
CA SER A 227 -19.73 18.87 -17.08
C SER A 227 -19.06 17.66 -16.40
N VAL A 228 -19.83 16.95 -15.56
CA VAL A 228 -19.43 15.69 -14.90
C VAL A 228 -19.04 14.60 -15.90
N ASP A 229 -19.67 14.60 -17.08
CA ASP A 229 -19.46 13.60 -18.12
C ASP A 229 -18.29 13.95 -19.06
N ASP A 230 -17.75 15.18 -18.96
CA ASP A 230 -16.70 15.72 -19.83
C ASP A 230 -15.29 15.54 -19.25
N LYS A 231 -14.31 15.33 -20.14
CA LYS A 231 -12.96 14.90 -19.74
C LYS A 231 -12.22 16.06 -19.08
N TRP A 232 -11.41 15.75 -18.07
CA TRP A 232 -10.43 16.73 -17.58
C TRP A 232 -9.48 17.10 -18.71
N HIS A 233 -9.21 18.39 -18.81
CA HIS A 233 -8.45 18.92 -19.92
C HIS A 233 -7.00 19.14 -19.54
N HIS A 234 -6.13 18.97 -20.52
CA HIS A 234 -4.70 19.16 -20.35
C HIS A 234 -4.34 20.64 -20.26
N LEU A 235 -3.41 21.01 -19.36
CA LEU A 235 -3.00 22.40 -19.16
C LEU A 235 -2.51 23.08 -20.46
N GLY A 236 -1.92 22.28 -21.36
CA GLY A 236 -1.44 22.72 -22.67
C GLY A 236 -2.52 23.12 -23.68
N GLU A 237 -3.80 22.77 -23.45
CA GLU A 237 -4.92 23.20 -24.29
C GLU A 237 -5.22 24.70 -24.14
N TRP A 238 -4.74 25.32 -23.04
CA TRP A 238 -4.88 26.76 -22.79
C TRP A 238 -3.77 27.53 -23.50
N GLY A 239 -4.12 28.11 -24.65
CA GLY A 239 -3.23 28.95 -25.46
C GLY A 239 -2.73 30.19 -24.72
N SER A 240 -1.69 30.83 -25.27
CA SER A 240 -1.04 32.04 -24.72
C SER A 240 -1.95 33.25 -24.57
N GLU A 241 -3.13 33.24 -25.18
CA GLU A 241 -4.12 34.30 -25.07
C GLU A 241 -4.93 34.21 -23.76
N THR A 242 -4.96 33.04 -23.11
CA THR A 242 -5.69 32.83 -21.86
C THR A 242 -4.82 33.15 -20.65
N GLU A 243 -5.41 33.60 -19.54
CA GLU A 243 -4.65 33.89 -18.32
C GLU A 243 -3.92 32.65 -17.76
N ILE A 244 -4.52 31.47 -17.92
CA ILE A 244 -3.93 30.17 -17.54
C ILE A 244 -2.72 29.86 -18.42
N GLY A 245 -2.84 30.01 -19.74
CA GLY A 245 -1.72 29.78 -20.66
C GLY A 245 -0.58 30.76 -20.44
N GLN A 246 -0.88 32.03 -20.16
CA GLN A 246 0.12 33.05 -19.80
C GLN A 246 0.84 32.69 -18.50
N ALA A 247 0.10 32.33 -17.44
CA ALA A 247 0.68 31.93 -16.17
C ALA A 247 1.55 30.66 -16.30
N THR A 248 1.11 29.69 -17.11
CA THR A 248 1.84 28.45 -17.39
C THR A 248 3.16 28.74 -18.12
N ARG A 249 3.15 29.59 -19.15
CA ARG A 249 4.39 29.97 -19.84
C ARG A 249 5.32 30.80 -18.97
N ALA A 250 4.76 31.73 -18.18
CA ALA A 250 5.52 32.51 -17.21
C ALA A 250 6.25 31.60 -16.22
N LEU A 251 5.54 30.60 -15.67
CA LEU A 251 6.12 29.58 -14.79
C LEU A 251 7.31 28.88 -15.45
N GLY A 252 7.14 28.36 -16.66
CA GLY A 252 8.21 27.69 -17.39
C GLY A 252 9.44 28.57 -17.65
N SER A 253 9.20 29.83 -18.05
CA SER A 253 10.29 30.79 -18.33
C SER A 253 11.05 31.19 -17.07
N ALA A 254 10.35 31.53 -15.98
CA ALA A 254 10.94 31.92 -14.70
C ALA A 254 11.70 30.76 -14.05
N TRP A 255 11.15 29.55 -14.17
CA TRP A 255 11.78 28.35 -13.61
C TRP A 255 13.10 28.02 -14.31
N ARG A 256 13.16 28.14 -15.65
CA ARG A 256 14.40 27.91 -16.40
C ARG A 256 15.44 29.00 -16.17
N SER A 257 15.03 30.24 -15.89
CA SER A 257 15.96 31.32 -15.54
C SER A 257 16.42 31.27 -14.08
N GLY A 258 15.85 30.41 -13.25
CA GLY A 258 16.14 30.34 -11.82
C GLY A 258 15.57 31.52 -11.02
N ASP A 259 14.59 32.25 -11.56
CA ASP A 259 13.92 33.36 -10.87
C ASP A 259 12.83 32.83 -9.94
N ALA A 260 13.19 32.65 -8.67
CA ALA A 260 12.28 32.09 -7.67
C ALA A 260 11.07 33.01 -7.39
N ALA A 261 11.25 34.34 -7.45
CA ALA A 261 10.16 35.28 -7.18
C ALA A 261 9.10 35.21 -8.29
N ALA A 262 9.51 35.31 -9.56
CA ALA A 262 8.61 35.18 -10.69
C ALA A 262 7.99 33.78 -10.79
N THR A 263 8.75 32.74 -10.40
CA THR A 263 8.23 31.36 -10.32
C THR A 263 7.09 31.26 -9.30
N ASN A 264 7.28 31.78 -8.09
CA ASN A 264 6.26 31.73 -7.03
C ASN A 264 5.03 32.58 -7.39
N GLU A 265 5.22 33.73 -8.05
CA GLU A 265 4.11 34.53 -8.58
C GLU A 265 3.27 33.75 -9.60
N ALA A 266 3.92 33.08 -10.56
CA ALA A 266 3.24 32.25 -11.55
C ALA A 266 2.52 31.04 -10.93
N ILE A 267 3.13 30.40 -9.92
CA ILE A 267 2.49 29.33 -9.13
C ILE A 267 1.23 29.84 -8.43
N ALA A 268 1.32 30.98 -7.73
CA ALA A 268 0.19 31.57 -7.03
C ALA A 268 -0.95 31.95 -8.00
N LYS A 269 -0.60 32.47 -9.18
CA LYS A 269 -1.56 32.80 -10.23
C LYS A 269 -2.27 31.56 -10.76
N LEU A 270 -1.55 30.48 -11.06
CA LEU A 270 -2.18 29.22 -11.48
C LEU A 270 -3.09 28.64 -10.39
N ALA A 271 -2.66 28.69 -9.12
CA ALA A 271 -3.46 28.20 -8.00
C ALA A 271 -4.74 29.01 -7.78
N ALA A 272 -4.73 30.31 -8.08
CA ALA A 272 -5.92 31.15 -8.06
C ALA A 272 -6.85 30.88 -9.26
N LEU A 273 -6.31 30.63 -10.45
CA LEU A 273 -7.09 30.50 -11.69
C LEU A 273 -7.75 29.12 -11.86
N LEU A 274 -7.02 28.03 -11.62
CA LEU A 274 -7.51 26.67 -11.93
C LEU A 274 -8.84 26.32 -11.23
N PRO A 275 -9.05 26.64 -9.94
CA PRO A 275 -10.33 26.37 -9.28
C PRO A 275 -11.50 27.22 -9.82
N THR A 276 -11.21 28.35 -10.47
CA THR A 276 -12.25 29.27 -10.96
C THR A 276 -12.83 28.88 -12.32
N VAL A 277 -12.14 28.01 -13.07
CA VAL A 277 -12.62 27.52 -14.37
C VAL A 277 -13.96 26.80 -14.24
N ASN A 278 -14.07 25.92 -13.24
CA ASN A 278 -15.33 25.31 -12.83
C ASN A 278 -15.31 25.04 -11.31
N ALA A 279 -15.73 26.03 -10.53
CA ALA A 279 -15.73 25.96 -9.08
C ALA A 279 -16.66 24.89 -8.50
N GLU A 280 -17.69 24.48 -9.25
CA GLU A 280 -18.62 23.43 -8.81
C GLU A 280 -17.99 22.04 -8.89
N LEU A 281 -17.21 21.77 -9.95
CA LEU A 281 -16.56 20.46 -10.16
C LEU A 281 -15.15 20.36 -9.56
N TYR A 282 -14.53 21.48 -9.21
CA TYR A 282 -13.18 21.47 -8.63
C TYR A 282 -13.17 20.91 -7.18
N PRO A 283 -12.53 19.77 -6.90
CA PRO A 283 -12.81 18.99 -5.69
C PRO A 283 -11.96 19.39 -4.46
N THR A 284 -11.93 20.67 -4.11
CA THR A 284 -11.04 21.23 -3.05
C THR A 284 -11.11 20.48 -1.71
N GLY A 285 -12.32 20.15 -1.25
CA GLY A 285 -12.50 19.39 0.00
C GLY A 285 -11.87 18.00 -0.04
N ARG A 286 -12.04 17.29 -1.17
CA ARG A 286 -11.49 15.94 -1.37
C ARG A 286 -9.96 15.96 -1.43
N LEU A 287 -9.39 16.96 -2.09
CA LEU A 287 -7.92 17.15 -2.17
C LEU A 287 -7.31 17.37 -0.77
N SER A 288 -8.01 18.09 0.11
CA SER A 288 -7.59 18.28 1.50
C SER A 288 -7.63 16.97 2.31
N ILE A 289 -8.66 16.14 2.11
CA ILE A 289 -8.75 14.81 2.72
C ILE A 289 -7.60 13.91 2.26
N GLU A 290 -7.28 13.91 0.97
CA GLU A 290 -6.15 13.14 0.42
C GLU A 290 -4.80 13.62 0.96
N THR A 291 -4.61 14.93 1.04
CA THR A 291 -3.40 15.53 1.66
C THR A 291 -3.27 15.09 3.11
N THR A 292 -4.37 15.08 3.86
CA THR A 292 -4.41 14.62 5.26
C THR A 292 -4.08 13.13 5.36
N TYR A 293 -4.67 12.30 4.49
CA TYR A 293 -4.40 10.87 4.40
C TYR A 293 -2.91 10.59 4.17
N ASN A 294 -2.29 11.27 3.21
CA ASN A 294 -0.88 11.10 2.86
C ASN A 294 0.04 11.53 4.02
N LYS A 295 -0.28 12.62 4.72
CA LYS A 295 0.52 13.14 5.86
C LYS A 295 0.35 12.31 7.14
N LEU A 296 -0.79 11.66 7.33
CA LEU A 296 -1.10 10.92 8.56
C LEU A 296 -0.23 9.67 8.72
N HIS A 297 0.19 9.03 7.62
CA HIS A 297 0.94 7.76 7.64
C HIS A 297 0.33 6.73 8.60
N ALA A 298 -1.01 6.60 8.55
CA ALA A 298 -1.82 5.86 9.51
C ALA A 298 -1.37 4.40 9.67
N PHE A 299 -1.00 3.74 8.57
CA PHE A 299 -0.61 2.34 8.58
C PHE A 299 0.81 2.13 9.11
N GLU A 300 1.75 3.03 8.81
CA GLU A 300 3.13 2.97 9.28
C GLU A 300 3.25 3.25 10.78
N TRP A 301 2.53 4.26 11.29
CA TRP A 301 2.45 4.50 12.73
C TRP A 301 1.60 3.43 13.43
N GLY A 302 0.50 3.01 12.81
CA GLY A 302 -0.34 1.91 13.29
C GLY A 302 0.46 0.63 13.49
N LEU A 303 1.37 0.30 12.56
CA LEU A 303 2.32 -0.81 12.69
C LEU A 303 3.12 -0.72 14.00
N TRP A 304 3.76 0.42 14.28
CA TRP A 304 4.56 0.59 15.50
C TRP A 304 3.71 0.55 16.77
N LEU A 305 2.49 1.09 16.73
CA LEU A 305 1.55 1.04 17.85
C LEU A 305 1.09 -0.40 18.13
N TYR A 306 0.79 -1.19 17.10
CA TYR A 306 0.50 -2.62 17.26
C TYR A 306 1.71 -3.39 17.78
N GLY A 307 2.92 -3.08 17.30
CA GLY A 307 4.15 -3.68 17.80
C GLY A 307 4.38 -3.39 19.28
N LEU A 308 4.21 -2.14 19.70
CA LEU A 308 4.31 -1.74 21.11
C LEU A 308 3.23 -2.41 21.96
N ALA A 309 1.98 -2.47 21.49
CA ALA A 309 0.90 -3.17 22.16
C ALA A 309 1.21 -4.67 22.32
N LEU A 310 1.74 -5.31 21.28
CA LEU A 310 2.12 -6.72 21.32
C LEU A 310 3.20 -6.97 22.38
N VAL A 311 4.30 -6.21 22.35
CA VAL A 311 5.42 -6.37 23.28
C VAL A 311 4.96 -6.12 24.72
N THR A 312 4.22 -5.05 24.97
CA THR A 312 3.75 -4.70 26.33
C THR A 312 2.77 -5.73 26.88
N LEU A 313 1.82 -6.23 26.07
CA LEU A 313 0.90 -7.29 26.49
C LEU A 313 1.62 -8.63 26.69
N MET A 314 2.62 -8.97 25.87
CA MET A 314 3.45 -10.16 26.08
C MET A 314 4.31 -10.05 27.35
N LEU A 315 4.88 -8.88 27.66
CA LEU A 315 5.59 -8.66 28.92
C LEU A 315 4.64 -8.69 30.12
N ALA A 316 3.41 -8.19 29.96
CA ALA A 316 2.37 -8.32 30.98
C ALA A 316 2.04 -9.79 31.26
N PHE A 317 2.04 -10.64 30.23
CA PHE A 317 1.88 -12.09 30.37
C PHE A 317 2.93 -12.71 31.29
N GLY A 318 4.21 -12.38 31.06
CA GLY A 318 5.31 -12.94 31.83
C GLY A 318 5.46 -12.36 33.24
N THR A 319 5.08 -11.09 33.44
CA THR A 319 5.37 -10.35 34.69
C THR A 319 4.16 -10.09 35.58
N GLY A 320 2.93 -10.21 35.06
CA GLY A 320 1.69 -9.89 35.79
C GLY A 320 1.51 -8.40 36.15
N ARG A 321 2.37 -7.51 35.65
CA ARG A 321 2.35 -6.08 36.01
C ARG A 321 1.16 -5.37 35.37
N LYS A 322 0.24 -4.84 36.19
CA LYS A 322 -0.98 -4.16 35.74
C LYS A 322 -0.73 -2.95 34.82
N TRP A 323 0.35 -2.20 35.03
CA TRP A 323 0.66 -1.04 34.20
C TRP A 323 1.01 -1.44 32.75
N LEU A 324 1.62 -2.61 32.54
CA LEU A 324 1.90 -3.14 31.20
C LEU A 324 0.61 -3.53 30.48
N ILE A 325 -0.37 -4.08 31.20
CA ILE A 325 -1.71 -4.37 30.66
C ILE A 325 -2.40 -3.08 30.24
N MET A 326 -2.42 -2.06 31.12
CA MET A 326 -3.05 -0.78 30.82
C MET A 326 -2.39 -0.07 29.64
N LEU A 327 -1.04 -0.03 29.61
CA LEU A 327 -0.29 0.55 28.50
C LEU A 327 -0.60 -0.21 27.20
N GLY A 328 -0.53 -1.54 27.23
CA GLY A 328 -0.78 -2.37 26.06
C GLY A 328 -2.19 -2.22 25.50
N ILE A 329 -3.22 -2.17 26.36
CA ILE A 329 -4.60 -1.91 25.95
C ILE A 329 -4.73 -0.49 25.38
N ALA A 330 -4.15 0.53 26.03
CA ALA A 330 -4.23 1.90 25.55
C ALA A 330 -3.56 2.06 24.17
N THR A 331 -2.36 1.49 23.99
CA THR A 331 -1.66 1.51 22.71
C THR A 331 -2.40 0.70 21.64
N LEU A 332 -3.03 -0.41 22.03
CA LEU A 332 -3.85 -1.21 21.11
C LEU A 332 -5.08 -0.43 20.63
N THR A 333 -5.79 0.23 21.53
CA THR A 333 -6.95 1.06 21.17
C THR A 333 -6.54 2.19 20.24
N LEU A 334 -5.41 2.84 20.49
CA LEU A 334 -4.86 3.85 19.60
C LEU A 334 -4.49 3.27 18.22
N ALA A 335 -3.86 2.08 18.19
CA ALA A 335 -3.51 1.38 16.95
C ALA A 335 -4.75 1.05 16.11
N ILE A 336 -5.80 0.49 16.71
CA ILE A 336 -7.06 0.16 16.04
C ILE A 336 -7.73 1.42 15.51
N THR A 337 -7.74 2.49 16.30
CA THR A 337 -8.35 3.77 15.90
C THR A 337 -7.61 4.39 14.72
N MET A 338 -6.27 4.47 14.79
CA MET A 338 -5.44 5.02 13.72
C MET A 338 -5.57 4.19 12.44
N HIS A 339 -5.57 2.86 12.57
CA HIS A 339 -5.80 1.95 11.44
C HIS A 339 -7.19 2.18 10.82
N GLY A 340 -8.24 2.25 11.63
CA GLY A 340 -9.60 2.53 11.16
C GLY A 340 -9.71 3.88 10.45
N VAL A 341 -9.13 4.93 10.99
CA VAL A 341 -9.08 6.27 10.35
C VAL A 341 -8.34 6.19 9.02
N GLY A 342 -7.17 5.55 8.96
CA GLY A 342 -6.41 5.37 7.72
C GLY A 342 -7.21 4.61 6.65
N PHE A 343 -7.91 3.55 7.04
CA PHE A 343 -8.75 2.76 6.14
C PHE A 343 -9.95 3.55 5.63
N VAL A 344 -10.67 4.27 6.51
CA VAL A 344 -11.82 5.11 6.13
C VAL A 344 -11.39 6.25 5.20
N LEU A 345 -10.31 6.96 5.53
CA LEU A 345 -9.76 8.00 4.67
C LEU A 345 -9.38 7.44 3.30
N ARG A 346 -8.78 6.24 3.25
CA ARG A 346 -8.49 5.57 1.99
C ARG A 346 -9.75 5.27 1.19
N CYS A 347 -10.82 4.79 1.81
CA CYS A 347 -12.10 4.55 1.13
C CYS A 347 -12.68 5.85 0.54
N ILE A 348 -12.62 6.96 1.28
CA ILE A 348 -13.08 8.27 0.80
C ILE A 348 -12.24 8.75 -0.39
N VAL A 349 -10.91 8.68 -0.28
CA VAL A 349 -10.01 9.11 -1.36
C VAL A 349 -10.20 8.24 -2.61
N ALA A 350 -10.37 6.93 -2.43
CA ALA A 350 -10.57 5.97 -3.51
C ALA A 350 -12.00 5.96 -4.11
N ASP A 351 -12.97 6.63 -3.48
CA ASP A 351 -14.41 6.57 -3.84
C ASP A 351 -15.03 5.17 -3.78
N ARG A 352 -14.41 4.26 -3.03
CA ARG A 352 -14.82 2.85 -3.00
C ARG A 352 -14.38 2.18 -1.72
N PHE A 353 -14.97 1.03 -1.44
CA PHE A 353 -14.49 0.19 -0.35
C PHE A 353 -13.11 -0.39 -0.71
N ALA A 354 -12.09 0.04 0.02
CA ALA A 354 -10.68 -0.20 -0.31
C ALA A 354 -10.23 -1.63 0.04
N ILE A 355 -10.69 -2.63 -0.71
CA ILE A 355 -10.35 -4.06 -0.56
C ILE A 355 -9.93 -4.75 -1.87
N GLN A 356 -9.69 -3.99 -2.94
CA GLN A 356 -9.66 -4.54 -4.31
C GLN A 356 -8.27 -4.95 -4.78
N ASN A 357 -7.22 -4.36 -4.22
CA ASN A 357 -5.83 -4.74 -4.49
C ASN A 357 -5.20 -5.43 -3.27
N GLN A 358 -3.97 -5.93 -3.44
CA GLN A 358 -3.29 -6.70 -2.40
C GLN A 358 -3.05 -5.85 -1.13
N PHE A 359 -2.54 -4.63 -1.26
CA PHE A 359 -2.35 -3.73 -0.11
C PHE A 359 -3.66 -3.45 0.64
N GLU A 360 -4.70 -3.10 -0.10
CA GLU A 360 -6.04 -2.80 0.40
C GLU A 360 -6.67 -3.98 1.14
N SER A 361 -6.69 -5.16 0.52
CA SER A 361 -7.22 -6.37 1.13
C SER A 361 -6.47 -6.77 2.41
N MET A 362 -5.14 -6.57 2.47
CA MET A 362 -4.36 -6.80 3.69
C MET A 362 -4.72 -5.82 4.82
N THR A 363 -4.84 -4.52 4.52
CA THR A 363 -5.25 -3.52 5.52
C THR A 363 -6.69 -3.78 6.01
N GLY A 364 -7.61 -4.10 5.10
CA GLY A 364 -8.99 -4.44 5.45
C GLY A 364 -9.06 -5.69 6.34
N LEU A 365 -8.44 -6.79 5.93
CA LEU A 365 -8.38 -8.05 6.70
C LEU A 365 -7.86 -7.84 8.12
N SER A 366 -6.75 -7.10 8.26
CA SER A 366 -6.15 -6.87 9.57
C SER A 366 -6.98 -5.93 10.44
N LEU A 367 -7.68 -4.96 9.85
CA LEU A 367 -8.66 -4.14 10.57
C LEU A 367 -9.85 -4.99 11.05
N PHE A 368 -10.40 -5.88 10.23
CA PHE A 368 -11.45 -6.82 10.65
C PHE A 368 -10.99 -7.73 11.80
N ALA A 369 -9.80 -8.32 11.67
CA ALA A 369 -9.20 -9.11 12.74
C ALA A 369 -9.05 -8.31 14.03
N ALA A 370 -8.70 -7.03 13.92
CA ALA A 370 -8.51 -6.16 15.06
C ALA A 370 -9.81 -5.74 15.74
N ILE A 371 -10.86 -5.45 14.98
CA ILE A 371 -12.20 -5.17 15.50
C ILE A 371 -12.75 -6.41 16.22
N VAL A 372 -12.66 -7.59 15.60
CA VAL A 372 -13.18 -8.82 16.22
C VAL A 372 -12.38 -9.21 17.47
N GLY A 373 -11.05 -9.25 17.39
CA GLY A 373 -10.23 -9.61 18.54
C GLY A 373 -10.28 -8.57 19.67
N GLY A 374 -10.37 -7.27 19.34
CA GLY A 374 -10.65 -6.21 20.32
C GLY A 374 -12.03 -6.37 20.99
N SER A 375 -13.06 -6.74 20.21
CA SER A 375 -14.40 -7.02 20.76
C SER A 375 -14.38 -8.25 21.67
N LEU A 376 -13.70 -9.33 21.27
CA LEU A 376 -13.53 -10.53 22.09
C LEU A 376 -12.78 -10.22 23.39
N MET A 377 -11.77 -9.35 23.36
CA MET A 377 -11.07 -8.87 24.56
C MET A 377 -12.05 -8.25 25.56
N LEU A 378 -12.96 -7.40 25.09
CA LEU A 378 -13.96 -6.73 25.92
C LEU A 378 -15.04 -7.69 26.43
N ILE A 379 -15.63 -8.50 25.54
CA ILE A 379 -16.72 -9.43 25.85
C ILE A 379 -16.26 -10.52 26.82
N ARG A 380 -15.09 -11.12 26.55
CA ARG A 380 -14.54 -12.19 27.41
C ARG A 380 -13.75 -11.64 28.60
N ARG A 381 -13.52 -10.33 28.67
CA ARG A 381 -12.66 -9.68 29.67
C ARG A 381 -11.27 -10.32 29.74
N GLN A 382 -10.74 -10.70 28.59
CA GLN A 382 -9.44 -11.37 28.45
C GLN A 382 -8.53 -10.60 27.51
N TRP A 383 -7.52 -9.96 28.08
CA TRP A 383 -6.53 -9.15 27.35
C TRP A 383 -5.65 -9.98 26.39
N LEU A 384 -5.63 -11.31 26.50
CA LEU A 384 -4.95 -12.22 25.56
C LEU A 384 -5.47 -12.07 24.13
N PHE A 385 -6.78 -11.82 23.95
CA PHE A 385 -7.33 -11.51 22.64
C PHE A 385 -6.76 -10.20 22.08
N GLY A 386 -6.50 -9.22 22.96
CA GLY A 386 -5.82 -7.98 22.59
C GLY A 386 -4.38 -8.20 22.15
N ALA A 387 -3.65 -9.09 22.82
CA ALA A 387 -2.29 -9.46 22.41
C ALA A 387 -2.30 -10.17 21.04
N ALA A 388 -3.29 -11.04 20.81
CA ALA A 388 -3.43 -11.73 19.53
C ALA A 388 -3.79 -10.76 18.40
N THR A 389 -4.71 -9.83 18.65
CA THR A 389 -5.01 -8.71 17.76
C THR A 389 -3.77 -7.90 17.44
N ALA A 390 -2.98 -7.54 18.45
CA ALA A 390 -1.75 -6.78 18.25
C ALA A 390 -0.75 -7.54 17.37
N GLY A 391 -0.65 -8.86 17.56
CA GLY A 391 0.16 -9.75 16.72
C GLY A 391 -0.28 -9.75 15.26
N VAL A 392 -1.58 -9.90 14.99
CA VAL A 392 -2.11 -9.86 13.62
C VAL A 392 -1.93 -8.49 12.99
N GLY A 393 -2.29 -7.41 13.69
CA GLY A 393 -2.13 -6.05 13.19
C GLY A 393 -0.68 -5.71 12.86
N PHE A 394 0.26 -6.08 13.73
CA PHE A 394 1.69 -5.91 13.49
C PHE A 394 2.17 -6.73 12.28
N LEU A 395 1.89 -8.03 12.25
CA LEU A 395 2.35 -8.94 11.20
C LEU A 395 1.80 -8.56 9.82
N VAL A 396 0.52 -8.18 9.73
CA VAL A 396 -0.07 -7.82 8.44
C VAL A 396 0.40 -6.45 7.98
N LEU A 397 0.46 -5.45 8.87
CA LEU A 397 0.91 -4.10 8.48
C LEU A 397 2.41 -4.04 8.19
N ILE A 398 3.25 -4.85 8.84
CA ILE A 398 4.68 -4.91 8.49
C ILE A 398 4.85 -5.49 7.09
N THR A 399 4.11 -6.54 6.74
CA THR A 399 4.12 -7.08 5.38
C THR A 399 3.58 -6.04 4.38
N ALA A 400 2.40 -5.47 4.63
CA ALA A 400 1.78 -4.50 3.72
C ALA A 400 2.65 -3.25 3.47
N THR A 401 3.37 -2.75 4.48
CA THR A 401 4.12 -1.49 4.39
C THR A 401 5.60 -1.66 4.07
N GLN A 402 6.23 -2.79 4.45
CA GLN A 402 7.69 -2.97 4.37
C GLN A 402 8.15 -3.94 3.27
N THR A 403 7.30 -4.85 2.78
CA THR A 403 7.73 -5.87 1.79
C THR A 403 7.45 -5.51 0.34
N GLY A 404 7.04 -4.26 0.07
CA GLY A 404 6.80 -3.78 -1.31
C GLY A 404 5.60 -4.42 -1.99
N VAL A 405 4.54 -4.72 -1.23
CA VAL A 405 3.29 -5.30 -1.75
C VAL A 405 2.67 -4.37 -2.81
N PRO A 406 2.21 -4.89 -3.97
CA PRO A 406 1.53 -4.10 -4.99
C PRO A 406 0.25 -3.43 -4.49
N GLY A 407 -0.15 -2.32 -5.13
CA GLY A 407 -1.42 -1.63 -4.86
C GLY A 407 -1.39 -0.58 -3.73
N ARG A 408 -0.21 -0.17 -3.26
CA ARG A 408 -0.07 0.92 -2.28
C ARG A 408 -0.66 2.23 -2.79
N ASP A 409 -0.42 2.54 -4.06
CA ASP A 409 -0.96 3.73 -4.72
C ASP A 409 -2.45 3.54 -5.05
N ILE A 410 -3.24 4.60 -4.92
CA ILE A 410 -4.69 4.55 -5.14
C ILE A 410 -4.97 4.74 -6.63
N GLN A 411 -5.40 3.66 -7.27
CA GLN A 411 -5.79 3.59 -8.69
C GLN A 411 -7.29 3.35 -8.84
N SER A 412 -7.83 3.67 -10.02
CA SER A 412 -9.20 3.33 -10.42
C SER A 412 -9.44 1.82 -10.39
N GLU A 413 -10.68 1.43 -10.13
CA GLU A 413 -11.11 0.03 -10.03
C GLU A 413 -11.06 -0.68 -11.39
N ALA A 414 -10.60 -1.95 -11.42
CA ALA A 414 -10.78 -2.83 -12.58
C ALA A 414 -12.27 -2.97 -12.89
N ALA A 415 -12.70 -2.74 -14.14
CA ALA A 415 -14.13 -2.68 -14.46
C ALA A 415 -14.88 -3.95 -14.01
N ILE A 416 -14.23 -5.12 -14.11
CA ILE A 416 -14.77 -6.40 -13.65
C ILE A 416 -15.06 -6.44 -12.14
N LEU A 417 -14.29 -5.72 -11.31
CA LEU A 417 -14.49 -5.65 -9.86
C LEU A 417 -15.72 -4.79 -9.51
N ASN A 418 -16.12 -3.88 -10.40
CA ASN A 418 -17.29 -3.02 -10.22
C ASN A 418 -18.59 -3.64 -10.77
N THR A 419 -18.53 -4.82 -11.39
CA THR A 419 -19.69 -5.44 -12.07
C THR A 419 -20.77 -5.93 -11.12
N SER A 420 -20.45 -6.26 -9.85
CA SER A 420 -21.43 -6.89 -8.97
C SER A 420 -21.23 -6.57 -7.48
N VAL A 421 -22.33 -6.21 -6.83
CA VAL A 421 -22.41 -6.10 -5.36
C VAL A 421 -22.10 -7.44 -4.68
N LEU A 422 -22.41 -8.56 -5.35
CA LEU A 422 -22.16 -9.90 -4.83
C LEU A 422 -20.66 -10.19 -4.67
N LEU A 423 -19.83 -9.67 -5.58
CA LEU A 423 -18.37 -9.76 -5.45
C LEU A 423 -17.87 -9.02 -4.20
N LYS A 424 -18.43 -7.82 -3.94
CA LYS A 424 -18.08 -7.01 -2.76
C LYS A 424 -18.39 -7.77 -1.48
N TYR A 425 -19.56 -8.44 -1.40
CA TYR A 425 -19.91 -9.28 -0.25
C TYR A 425 -19.02 -10.53 -0.14
N HIS A 426 -18.77 -11.22 -1.25
CA HIS A 426 -17.88 -12.39 -1.29
C HIS A 426 -16.49 -12.05 -0.74
N VAL A 427 -15.81 -11.08 -1.36
CA VAL A 427 -14.44 -10.71 -1.01
C VAL A 427 -14.37 -10.22 0.44
N THR A 428 -15.29 -9.36 0.87
CA THR A 428 -15.31 -8.87 2.26
C THR A 428 -15.48 -10.02 3.26
N THR A 429 -16.36 -10.98 2.96
CA THR A 429 -16.60 -12.14 3.83
C THR A 429 -15.39 -13.06 3.89
N VAL A 430 -14.73 -13.32 2.75
CA VAL A 430 -13.49 -14.11 2.70
C VAL A 430 -12.37 -13.41 3.47
N LEU A 431 -12.18 -12.10 3.29
CA LEU A 431 -11.16 -11.33 4.03
C LEU A 431 -11.42 -11.33 5.54
N ALA A 432 -12.69 -11.21 5.97
CA ALA A 432 -13.06 -11.36 7.36
C ALA A 432 -12.68 -12.74 7.90
N SER A 433 -12.93 -13.81 7.13
CA SER A 433 -12.54 -15.17 7.51
C SER A 433 -11.02 -15.35 7.62
N TYR A 434 -10.24 -14.77 6.71
CA TYR A 434 -8.78 -14.83 6.75
C TYR A 434 -8.22 -14.04 7.93
N GLY A 435 -8.86 -12.91 8.31
CA GLY A 435 -8.54 -12.17 9.52
C GLY A 435 -8.75 -13.00 10.79
N LEU A 436 -9.85 -13.78 10.84
CA LEU A 436 -10.12 -14.72 11.93
C LEU A 436 -9.12 -15.88 11.96
N ILE A 437 -8.76 -16.42 10.79
CA ILE A 437 -7.72 -17.46 10.66
C ILE A 437 -6.38 -16.94 11.20
N ALA A 438 -5.98 -15.72 10.84
CA ALA A 438 -4.77 -15.09 11.36
C ALA A 438 -4.84 -14.87 12.87
N LEU A 439 -5.99 -14.44 13.40
CA LEU A 439 -6.20 -14.29 14.84
C LEU A 439 -6.09 -15.64 15.56
N GLY A 440 -6.71 -16.69 15.02
CA GLY A 440 -6.63 -18.05 15.54
C GLY A 440 -5.21 -18.62 15.50
N PHE A 441 -4.44 -18.29 14.46
CA PHE A 441 -3.02 -18.62 14.36
C PHE A 441 -2.22 -17.99 15.51
N ILE A 442 -2.36 -16.69 15.77
CA ILE A 442 -1.62 -16.03 16.86
C ILE A 442 -2.03 -16.60 18.24
N VAL A 443 -3.33 -16.83 18.47
CA VAL A 443 -3.81 -17.48 19.70
C VAL A 443 -3.21 -18.89 19.85
N SER A 444 -3.11 -19.64 18.75
CA SER A 444 -2.51 -20.97 18.73
C SER A 444 -1.00 -20.93 19.01
N LEU A 445 -0.28 -19.91 18.50
CA LEU A 445 1.12 -19.69 18.86
C LEU A 445 1.29 -19.38 20.35
N PHE A 446 0.39 -18.60 20.95
CA PHE A 446 0.40 -18.39 22.40
C PHE A 446 0.14 -19.69 23.17
N TYR A 447 -0.78 -20.54 22.71
CA TYR A 447 -1.02 -21.87 23.29
C TYR A 447 0.25 -22.74 23.20
N LEU A 448 0.88 -22.82 22.04
CA LEU A 448 2.10 -23.61 21.85
C LEU A 448 3.24 -23.08 22.70
N GLY A 449 3.45 -21.77 22.72
CA GLY A 449 4.47 -21.12 23.54
C GLY A 449 4.28 -21.41 25.02
N THR A 450 3.06 -21.25 25.53
CA THR A 450 2.74 -21.55 26.94
C THR A 450 2.91 -23.04 27.28
N HIS A 451 2.47 -23.94 26.40
CA HIS A 451 2.64 -25.39 26.57
C HIS A 451 4.11 -25.81 26.64
N TYR A 452 4.93 -25.38 25.67
CA TYR A 452 6.34 -25.77 25.62
C TYR A 452 7.20 -25.07 26.69
N LEU A 453 6.88 -23.82 27.06
CA LEU A 453 7.53 -23.15 28.19
C LEU A 453 7.22 -23.85 29.52
N ALA A 454 5.99 -24.33 29.70
CA ALA A 454 5.64 -25.13 30.88
C ALA A 454 6.42 -26.44 30.91
N LYS A 455 6.51 -27.16 29.78
CA LYS A 455 7.30 -28.39 29.66
C LYS A 455 8.79 -28.16 29.95
N ALA A 456 9.36 -27.04 29.50
CA ALA A 456 10.75 -26.68 29.75
C ALA A 456 11.09 -26.41 31.23
N ARG A 457 10.09 -26.20 32.10
CA ARG A 457 10.28 -26.04 33.55
C ARG A 457 10.47 -27.38 34.30
N GLY A 458 10.67 -28.48 33.58
CA GLY A 458 11.03 -29.79 34.14
C GLY A 458 9.85 -30.53 34.79
N LYS A 459 10.16 -31.44 35.73
CA LYS A 459 9.20 -32.41 36.31
C LYS A 459 7.90 -31.77 36.86
N GLN A 460 7.98 -30.57 37.44
CA GLN A 460 6.80 -29.85 37.93
C GLN A 460 5.89 -29.37 36.79
N GLY A 461 6.47 -28.92 35.68
CA GLY A 461 5.71 -28.54 34.48
C GLY A 461 5.15 -29.74 33.71
N GLU A 462 5.90 -30.84 33.66
CA GLU A 462 5.43 -32.10 33.06
C GLU A 462 4.28 -32.72 33.85
N ALA A 463 4.36 -32.73 35.18
CA ALA A 463 3.25 -33.19 36.03
C ALA A 463 1.98 -32.35 35.83
N LEU A 464 2.12 -31.03 35.67
CA LEU A 464 1.01 -30.12 35.41
C LEU A 464 0.33 -30.38 34.06
N LEU A 465 1.11 -30.68 33.01
CA LEU A 465 0.61 -31.01 31.67
C LEU A 465 0.02 -32.43 31.60
N ALA A 466 0.59 -33.39 32.34
CA ALA A 466 0.12 -34.77 32.38
C ALA A 466 -1.24 -34.91 33.09
N ALA A 467 -1.49 -34.10 34.14
CA ALA A 467 -2.77 -34.07 34.84
C ALA A 467 -3.93 -33.61 33.94
N ASP A 468 -3.68 -32.64 33.05
CA ASP A 468 -4.64 -32.15 32.04
C ASP A 468 -4.92 -33.21 30.97
N ALA A 469 -3.87 -33.85 30.44
CA ALA A 469 -3.97 -34.88 29.41
C ALA A 469 -4.74 -36.15 29.85
N LEU A 470 -4.83 -36.39 31.16
CA LEU A 470 -5.52 -37.54 31.74
C LEU A 470 -6.90 -37.20 32.31
N GLY A 471 -7.30 -35.91 32.32
CA GLY A 471 -8.58 -35.48 32.88
C GLY A 471 -8.72 -35.73 34.40
N ILE A 472 -7.59 -35.80 35.13
CA ILE A 472 -7.55 -36.14 36.57
C ILE A 472 -7.67 -34.88 37.46
N ALA A 473 -7.75 -33.69 36.87
CA ALA A 473 -7.86 -32.44 37.62
C ALA A 473 -9.30 -32.17 38.10
N ASP A 474 -9.68 -32.74 39.25
CA ASP A 474 -10.99 -32.52 39.91
C ASP A 474 -11.12 -31.15 40.62
N GLY A 475 -10.44 -30.11 40.11
CA GLY A 475 -10.47 -28.75 40.67
C GLY A 475 -10.49 -27.67 39.60
N GLU A 476 -10.97 -26.47 39.96
CA GLU A 476 -10.92 -25.30 39.07
C GLU A 476 -9.48 -25.06 38.59
N PRO A 477 -9.24 -25.01 37.26
CA PRO A 477 -7.88 -24.89 36.74
C PRO A 477 -7.26 -23.58 37.22
N ALA A 478 -6.04 -23.68 37.77
CA ALA A 478 -5.29 -22.54 38.31
C ALA A 478 -3.96 -22.34 37.58
N GLY A 479 -3.46 -21.11 37.57
CA GLY A 479 -2.16 -20.77 36.95
C GLY A 479 -2.10 -21.09 35.46
N VAL A 480 -1.08 -21.85 35.04
CA VAL A 480 -0.83 -22.19 33.62
C VAL A 480 -1.94 -23.06 33.02
N GLN A 481 -2.55 -23.97 33.80
CA GLN A 481 -3.66 -24.81 33.31
C GLN A 481 -4.87 -23.95 32.93
N ARG A 482 -5.19 -22.94 33.74
CA ARG A 482 -6.25 -21.97 33.42
C ARG A 482 -5.96 -21.24 32.11
N THR A 483 -4.72 -20.78 31.96
CA THR A 483 -4.30 -20.09 30.74
C THR A 483 -4.41 -20.98 29.50
N LEU A 484 -3.97 -22.24 29.58
CA LEU A 484 -4.10 -23.20 28.48
C LEU A 484 -5.57 -23.49 28.16
N ALA A 485 -6.43 -23.66 29.18
CA ALA A 485 -7.86 -23.85 29.00
C ALA A 485 -8.53 -22.63 28.35
N ASP A 486 -8.15 -21.42 28.77
CA ASP A 486 -8.66 -20.16 28.20
C ASP A 486 -8.19 -19.98 26.75
N LEU A 487 -6.92 -20.25 26.46
CA LEU A 487 -6.36 -20.21 25.10
C LEU A 487 -6.99 -21.27 24.20
N HIS A 488 -7.25 -22.47 24.71
CA HIS A 488 -7.99 -23.49 23.98
C HIS A 488 -9.41 -22.99 23.64
N LYS A 489 -10.17 -22.51 24.63
CA LYS A 489 -11.52 -21.97 24.39
C LYS A 489 -11.50 -20.81 23.38
N ALA A 490 -10.49 -19.95 23.48
CA ALA A 490 -10.26 -18.85 22.54
C ALA A 490 -10.01 -19.36 21.12
N GLN A 491 -9.11 -20.33 20.94
CA GLN A 491 -8.80 -20.92 19.65
C GLN A 491 -10.08 -21.48 19.01
N LEU A 492 -10.86 -22.28 19.74
CA LEU A 492 -12.05 -22.92 19.17
C LEU A 492 -13.11 -21.88 18.81
N SER A 493 -13.29 -20.86 19.64
CA SER A 493 -14.24 -19.78 19.37
C SER A 493 -13.90 -19.06 18.06
N VAL A 494 -12.63 -18.70 17.87
CA VAL A 494 -12.17 -17.98 16.68
C VAL A 494 -12.18 -18.88 15.43
N LEU A 495 -11.72 -20.12 15.56
CA LEU A 495 -11.62 -21.06 14.43
C LEU A 495 -13.00 -21.55 13.95
N GLN A 496 -13.99 -21.67 14.84
CA GLN A 496 -15.37 -21.93 14.44
C GLN A 496 -15.97 -20.75 13.66
N LEU A 497 -15.71 -19.52 14.12
CA LEU A 497 -16.17 -18.34 13.39
C LEU A 497 -15.49 -18.24 12.02
N ALA A 498 -14.18 -18.52 11.96
CA ALA A 498 -13.43 -18.60 10.70
C ALA A 498 -14.01 -19.64 9.74
N PHE A 499 -14.29 -20.86 10.21
CA PHE A 499 -14.88 -21.93 9.41
C PHE A 499 -16.21 -21.52 8.77
N TRP A 500 -17.14 -20.99 9.57
CA TRP A 500 -18.46 -20.59 9.07
C TRP A 500 -18.37 -19.39 8.13
N THR A 501 -17.56 -18.38 8.48
CA THR A 501 -17.39 -17.18 7.67
C THR A 501 -16.74 -17.53 6.33
N LEU A 502 -15.71 -18.39 6.32
CA LEU A 502 -15.07 -18.86 5.09
C LEU A 502 -16.06 -19.66 4.24
N GLY A 503 -16.86 -20.55 4.84
CA GLY A 503 -17.89 -21.32 4.13
C GLY A 503 -18.92 -20.43 3.44
N VAL A 504 -19.46 -19.44 4.16
CA VAL A 504 -20.39 -18.45 3.59
C VAL A 504 -19.70 -17.65 2.48
N GLY A 505 -18.45 -17.21 2.70
CA GLY A 505 -17.64 -16.55 1.68
C GLY A 505 -17.51 -17.39 0.41
N THR A 506 -17.10 -18.65 0.52
CA THR A 506 -16.95 -19.57 -0.61
C THR A 506 -18.26 -19.77 -1.37
N LEU A 507 -19.40 -19.91 -0.67
CA LEU A 507 -20.72 -20.02 -1.31
C LEU A 507 -21.13 -18.74 -2.05
N LEU A 508 -20.87 -17.55 -1.47
CA LEU A 508 -21.09 -16.27 -2.15
C LEU A 508 -20.20 -16.14 -3.40
N GLY A 509 -19.00 -16.71 -3.36
CA GLY A 509 -18.08 -16.74 -4.50
C GLY A 509 -18.60 -17.62 -5.63
N ALA A 510 -19.08 -18.83 -5.30
CA ALA A 510 -19.71 -19.73 -6.26
C ALA A 510 -20.95 -19.11 -6.91
N TRP A 511 -21.77 -18.39 -6.14
CA TRP A 511 -22.92 -17.66 -6.67
C TRP A 511 -22.49 -16.51 -7.60
N TRP A 512 -21.45 -15.77 -7.25
CA TRP A 512 -20.92 -14.73 -8.14
C TRP A 512 -20.33 -15.30 -9.42
N ALA A 513 -19.64 -16.44 -9.35
CA ALA A 513 -19.08 -17.13 -10.50
C ALA A 513 -20.18 -17.57 -11.49
N ASP A 514 -21.31 -18.06 -10.98
CA ASP A 514 -22.48 -18.41 -11.80
C ASP A 514 -23.01 -17.19 -12.56
N HIS A 515 -23.18 -16.07 -11.84
CA HIS A 515 -23.66 -14.83 -12.44
C HIS A 515 -22.70 -14.24 -13.48
N SER A 516 -21.39 -14.37 -13.26
CA SER A 516 -20.36 -13.69 -14.07
C SER A 516 -19.83 -14.54 -15.22
N TRP A 517 -19.72 -15.85 -15.02
CA TRP A 517 -19.09 -16.79 -15.96
C TRP A 517 -20.05 -17.90 -16.42
N GLY A 518 -21.31 -17.89 -15.98
CA GLY A 518 -22.32 -18.88 -16.36
C GLY A 518 -22.09 -20.27 -15.77
N ARG A 519 -21.25 -20.40 -14.73
CA ARG A 519 -21.01 -21.65 -14.02
C ARG A 519 -20.71 -21.43 -12.53
N TRP A 520 -21.23 -22.31 -11.68
CA TRP A 520 -21.12 -22.18 -10.23
C TRP A 520 -19.74 -22.54 -9.64
N TRP A 521 -18.98 -23.45 -10.27
CA TRP A 521 -17.67 -23.91 -9.80
C TRP A 521 -16.88 -24.56 -10.95
N ALA A 522 -15.58 -24.29 -11.04
CA ALA A 522 -14.69 -24.72 -12.12
C ALA A 522 -13.47 -25.53 -11.64
N PHE A 523 -13.26 -25.67 -10.32
CA PHE A 523 -12.02 -26.23 -9.74
C PHE A 523 -10.76 -25.54 -10.24
N ASP A 524 -10.82 -24.23 -10.48
CA ASP A 524 -9.59 -23.48 -10.73
C ASP A 524 -8.69 -23.51 -9.47
N PRO A 525 -7.40 -23.13 -9.60
CA PRO A 525 -6.50 -23.16 -8.46
C PRO A 525 -7.02 -22.45 -7.21
N LYS A 526 -7.66 -21.28 -7.31
CA LYS A 526 -8.16 -20.58 -6.10
C LYS A 526 -9.35 -21.28 -5.49
N GLU A 527 -10.32 -21.67 -6.30
CA GLU A 527 -11.48 -22.44 -5.86
C GLU A 527 -11.06 -23.72 -5.12
N THR A 528 -10.13 -24.48 -5.72
CA THR A 528 -9.60 -25.72 -5.14
C THR A 528 -8.91 -25.47 -3.79
N TRP A 529 -8.02 -24.48 -3.72
CA TRP A 529 -7.28 -24.18 -2.48
C TRP A 529 -8.17 -23.54 -1.41
N ALA A 530 -9.20 -22.79 -1.79
CA ALA A 530 -10.23 -22.31 -0.86
C ALA A 530 -11.02 -23.48 -0.25
N LEU A 531 -11.39 -24.48 -1.05
CA LEU A 531 -12.04 -25.71 -0.55
C LEU A 531 -11.12 -26.50 0.38
N VAL A 532 -9.84 -26.68 0.03
CA VAL A 532 -8.85 -27.34 0.90
C VAL A 532 -8.72 -26.60 2.22
N THR A 533 -8.61 -25.27 2.20
CA THR A 533 -8.55 -24.44 3.42
C THR A 533 -9.80 -24.67 4.28
N TRP A 534 -10.99 -24.66 3.67
CA TRP A 534 -12.24 -24.90 4.39
C TRP A 534 -12.32 -26.30 5.01
N ILE A 535 -11.88 -27.35 4.31
CA ILE A 535 -11.80 -28.73 4.82
C ILE A 535 -10.83 -28.83 6.00
N VAL A 536 -9.68 -28.17 5.96
CA VAL A 536 -8.74 -28.16 7.08
C VAL A 536 -9.41 -27.57 8.33
N TYR A 537 -10.13 -26.46 8.21
CA TYR A 537 -10.87 -25.90 9.34
C TYR A 537 -12.09 -26.73 9.75
N LEU A 538 -12.72 -27.46 8.82
CA LEU A 538 -13.74 -28.47 9.14
C LEU A 538 -13.14 -29.58 10.03
N ILE A 539 -11.97 -30.10 9.68
CA ILE A 539 -11.24 -31.09 10.48
C ILE A 539 -10.94 -30.52 11.87
N VAL A 540 -10.38 -29.31 11.94
CA VAL A 540 -10.07 -28.60 13.19
C VAL A 540 -11.25 -28.59 14.16
N ILE A 541 -12.45 -28.25 13.69
CA ILE A 541 -13.64 -28.14 14.57
C ILE A 541 -14.22 -29.51 14.97
N HIS A 542 -13.97 -30.57 14.18
CA HIS A 542 -14.47 -31.93 14.45
C HIS A 542 -13.52 -32.79 15.28
N VAL A 543 -12.21 -32.49 15.25
CA VAL A 543 -11.16 -33.17 16.02
C VAL A 543 -11.47 -33.17 17.53
N ARG A 544 -12.24 -32.20 18.04
CA ARG A 544 -12.71 -32.18 19.44
C ARG A 544 -13.58 -33.38 19.83
N PHE A 545 -14.27 -34.00 18.88
CA PHE A 545 -15.14 -35.16 19.12
C PHE A 545 -14.40 -36.49 19.02
N ALA A 546 -13.13 -36.48 18.60
CA ALA A 546 -12.34 -37.69 18.36
C ALA A 546 -11.69 -38.29 19.64
N GLY A 547 -12.01 -37.78 20.83
CA GLY A 547 -11.52 -38.35 22.10
C GLY A 547 -9.99 -38.29 22.28
N LEU A 548 -9.33 -37.29 21.70
CA LEU A 548 -7.87 -37.17 21.75
C LEU A 548 -7.36 -36.77 23.13
N LYS A 549 -6.17 -37.26 23.51
CA LYS A 549 -5.54 -36.98 24.82
C LYS A 549 -5.19 -35.50 25.04
N ASN A 550 -4.83 -34.76 23.98
CA ASN A 550 -4.43 -33.34 24.07
C ASN A 550 -5.12 -32.53 22.97
N PRO A 551 -6.44 -32.32 23.07
CA PRO A 551 -7.20 -31.67 21.99
C PRO A 551 -6.70 -30.25 21.73
N GLY A 552 -6.28 -29.52 22.77
CA GLY A 552 -5.76 -28.15 22.63
C GLY A 552 -4.48 -28.07 21.80
N LEU A 553 -3.55 -29.00 22.02
CA LEU A 553 -2.28 -29.06 21.28
C LEU A 553 -2.49 -29.42 19.81
N VAL A 554 -3.38 -30.39 19.55
CA VAL A 554 -3.70 -30.82 18.18
C VAL A 554 -4.38 -29.68 17.42
N THR A 555 -5.37 -29.03 18.03
CA THR A 555 -6.04 -27.88 17.41
C THR A 555 -5.06 -26.73 17.15
N ALA A 556 -4.12 -26.44 18.05
CA ALA A 556 -3.15 -25.38 17.84
C ALA A 556 -2.23 -25.66 16.65
N TRP A 557 -1.71 -26.89 16.51
CA TRP A 557 -0.90 -27.28 15.34
C TRP A 557 -1.69 -27.32 14.05
N LEU A 558 -2.93 -27.83 14.06
CA LEU A 558 -3.80 -27.80 12.89
C LEU A 558 -4.15 -26.35 12.47
N SER A 559 -4.33 -25.43 13.43
CA SER A 559 -4.51 -24.01 13.14
C SER A 559 -3.28 -23.39 12.47
N VAL A 560 -2.08 -23.78 12.90
CA VAL A 560 -0.82 -23.34 12.28
C VAL A 560 -0.72 -23.83 10.84
N ILE A 561 -0.99 -25.12 10.61
CA ILE A 561 -1.00 -25.71 9.26
C ILE A 561 -2.07 -25.04 8.37
N GLY A 562 -3.29 -24.87 8.90
CA GLY A 562 -4.40 -24.21 8.20
C GLY A 562 -4.07 -22.77 7.81
N PHE A 563 -3.36 -22.02 8.66
CA PHE A 563 -2.90 -20.68 8.33
C PHE A 563 -1.93 -20.66 7.14
N PHE A 564 -0.95 -21.57 7.09
CA PHE A 564 -0.04 -21.66 5.94
C PHE A 564 -0.73 -22.09 4.64
N ILE A 565 -1.74 -22.95 4.72
CA ILE A 565 -2.57 -23.32 3.57
C ILE A 565 -3.42 -22.12 3.09
N MET A 566 -3.97 -21.34 4.02
CA MET A 566 -4.64 -20.08 3.70
C MET A 566 -3.67 -19.09 3.03
N LEU A 567 -2.44 -18.93 3.55
CA LEU A 567 -1.42 -18.08 2.94
C LEU A 567 -1.06 -18.53 1.52
N TRP A 568 -1.00 -19.84 1.28
CA TRP A 568 -0.81 -20.37 -0.07
C TRP A 568 -1.98 -20.00 -0.99
N THR A 569 -3.22 -20.10 -0.50
CA THR A 569 -4.41 -19.67 -1.25
C THR A 569 -4.39 -18.17 -1.56
N TYR A 570 -3.99 -17.35 -0.59
CA TYR A 570 -4.04 -15.89 -0.68
C TYR A 570 -2.86 -15.28 -1.47
N PHE A 571 -1.63 -15.78 -1.30
CA PHE A 571 -0.44 -15.30 -2.00
C PHE A 571 0.04 -16.26 -3.09
N GLY A 572 0.19 -17.55 -2.76
CA GLY A 572 0.82 -18.54 -3.63
C GLY A 572 0.08 -18.72 -4.95
N VAL A 573 -1.24 -18.92 -4.89
CA VAL A 573 -2.05 -19.10 -6.09
C VAL A 573 -2.06 -17.85 -6.98
N ASN A 574 -2.06 -16.66 -6.38
CA ASN A 574 -2.05 -15.38 -7.10
C ASN A 574 -0.73 -15.12 -7.84
N LEU A 575 0.40 -15.50 -7.25
CA LEU A 575 1.72 -15.13 -7.75
C LEU A 575 2.36 -16.21 -8.63
N LEU A 576 1.94 -17.48 -8.47
CA LEU A 576 2.65 -18.63 -9.06
C LEU A 576 1.81 -19.46 -10.03
N LEU A 577 0.49 -19.29 -10.06
CA LEU A 577 -0.39 -20.09 -10.91
C LEU A 577 -1.21 -19.20 -11.85
N PRO A 578 -1.34 -19.57 -13.15
CA PRO A 578 -2.24 -18.89 -14.06
C PRO A 578 -3.70 -19.11 -13.63
N GLY A 579 -4.52 -18.06 -13.64
CA GLY A 579 -5.94 -18.18 -13.30
C GLY A 579 -6.75 -16.91 -13.55
N LEU A 580 -8.07 -17.06 -13.70
CA LEU A 580 -9.07 -15.98 -13.89
C LEU A 580 -9.17 -14.99 -12.72
N HIS A 581 -8.36 -15.20 -11.69
CA HIS A 581 -8.35 -14.45 -10.45
C HIS A 581 -7.00 -13.77 -10.16
N ALA A 582 -6.07 -13.78 -11.11
CA ALA A 582 -4.83 -13.04 -11.02
C ALA A 582 -5.13 -11.54 -11.19
N TYR A 583 -5.55 -10.90 -10.09
CA TYR A 583 -5.73 -9.44 -9.99
C TYR A 583 -4.56 -8.78 -9.24
N ALA A 584 -3.40 -9.44 -9.23
CA ALA A 584 -2.21 -9.06 -8.47
C ALA A 584 -1.47 -7.87 -9.10
#